data_AF-A0A0G4MJB9-F1
#
_entry.id   AF-A0A0G4MJB9-F1
#
_cell.length_a   1.000
_cell.length_b   1.000
_cell.length_c   1.000
_cell.angle_alpha   90.00
_cell.angle_beta   90.00
_cell.angle_gamma   90.00
#
_symmetry.space_group_name_H-M   'P 1'
#
loop_
_entity.id
_entity.type
_entity.pdbx_description
1 polymer ?
#
loop_
_entity_poly.entity_id
_entity_poly.type
_entity_poly.pdbx_seq_one_letter_code
_entity_poly.pdbx_strand_id
1 'polypeptide(L)'
;EDLEPFEASKETAEEFKREHGDKVEIFEIPESGEYIVRMKKGAGLWIPKALRFDRLVAGQIPTGWDAKKYGVPEDIIDQVDPVTLFVLVSVAEALLSSGITDPYEFYKYVHVSEVGNCIGS
;
A
#
# COMPACT_ATOMS: atom_id res chain seq x y z
N GLU A 1 25.90 -12.71 19.09
CA GLU A 1 25.96 -14.16 19.31
C GLU A 1 25.13 -14.83 18.24
N ASP A 2 25.08 -16.15 18.18
CA ASP A 2 24.09 -16.81 17.33
C ASP A 2 22.72 -16.65 17.98
N LEU A 3 21.70 -16.42 17.17
CA LEU A 3 20.32 -16.29 17.63
C LEU A 3 19.68 -17.66 17.82
N GLU A 4 18.61 -17.67 18.62
CA GLU A 4 17.77 -18.85 18.75
C GLU A 4 17.17 -19.24 17.39
N PRO A 5 17.17 -20.54 17.06
CA PRO A 5 16.56 -21.04 15.84
C PRO A 5 15.04 -20.84 15.87
N PHE A 6 14.46 -20.59 14.70
CA PHE A 6 13.01 -20.55 14.51
C PHE A 6 12.61 -21.36 13.28
N GLU A 7 11.37 -21.83 13.26
CA GLU A 7 10.81 -22.59 12.14
C GLU A 7 10.22 -21.64 11.09
N ALA A 8 10.44 -21.95 9.82
CA ALA A 8 9.90 -21.22 8.68
C ALA A 8 9.68 -22.17 7.49
N SER A 9 8.82 -21.76 6.56
CA SER A 9 8.62 -22.50 5.32
C SER A 9 9.93 -22.60 4.54
N LYS A 10 10.05 -23.66 3.72
CA LYS A 10 11.20 -23.85 2.83
C LYS A 10 11.51 -22.60 2.00
N GLU A 11 10.48 -21.99 1.40
CA GLU A 11 10.63 -20.77 0.61
C GLU A 11 11.24 -19.64 1.44
N THR A 12 10.68 -19.36 2.61
CA THR A 12 11.16 -18.32 3.53
C THR A 12 12.60 -18.58 4.00
N ALA A 13 12.93 -19.84 4.31
CA ALA A 13 14.28 -20.24 4.73
C ALA A 13 15.31 -20.03 3.60
N GLU A 14 14.96 -20.34 2.36
CA GLU A 14 15.78 -20.05 1.18
C GLU A 14 15.96 -18.53 0.98
N GLU A 15 14.95 -17.70 1.28
CA GLU A 15 15.08 -16.24 1.25
C GLU A 15 16.05 -15.72 2.31
N PHE A 16 15.97 -16.23 3.54
CA PHE A 16 16.95 -15.91 4.59
C PHE A 16 18.36 -16.29 4.15
N LYS A 17 18.52 -17.46 3.52
CA LYS A 17 19.82 -17.91 3.01
C LYS A 17 20.33 -17.02 1.88
N ARG A 18 19.44 -16.54 0.99
CA ARG A 18 19.75 -15.60 -0.09
C ARG A 18 20.24 -14.25 0.44
N GLU A 19 19.60 -13.71 1.46
CA GLU A 19 19.95 -12.40 2.05
C GLU A 19 21.23 -12.47 2.91
N HIS A 20 21.35 -13.47 3.77
CA HIS A 20 22.40 -13.52 4.80
C HIS A 20 23.59 -14.43 4.46
N GLY A 21 23.52 -15.23 3.39
CA GLY A 21 24.63 -16.05 2.92
C GLY A 21 25.20 -16.96 4.01
N ASP A 22 26.50 -16.82 4.30
CA ASP A 22 27.20 -17.64 5.32
C ASP A 22 26.78 -17.32 6.77
N LYS A 23 26.03 -16.24 6.97
CA LYS A 23 25.59 -15.76 8.28
C LYS A 23 24.26 -16.37 8.72
N VAL A 24 23.74 -17.34 7.98
CA VAL A 24 22.55 -18.11 8.34
C VAL A 24 22.72 -19.58 7.94
N GLU A 25 22.22 -20.47 8.79
CA GLU A 25 22.06 -21.89 8.52
C GLU A 25 20.59 -22.24 8.42
N ILE A 26 20.28 -23.13 7.47
CA ILE A 26 18.95 -23.66 7.30
C ILE A 26 19.02 -25.18 7.35
N PHE A 27 18.10 -25.80 8.08
CA PHE A 27 18.02 -27.26 8.24
C PHE A 27 16.59 -27.71 7.99
N GLU A 28 16.40 -28.72 7.15
CA GLU A 28 15.09 -29.31 6.94
C GLU A 28 14.69 -30.17 8.16
N ILE A 29 13.46 -30.02 8.63
CA ILE A 29 12.83 -30.87 9.64
C ILE A 29 12.17 -32.04 8.89
N PRO A 30 12.70 -33.28 8.98
CA PRO A 30 12.19 -34.41 8.20
C PRO A 30 10.72 -34.78 8.49
N GLU A 31 10.21 -34.39 9.67
CA GLU A 31 8.89 -34.76 10.17
C GLU A 31 7.78 -33.83 9.67
N SER A 32 8.09 -32.55 9.43
CA SER A 32 7.12 -31.52 9.04
C SER A 32 7.35 -30.97 7.62
N GLY A 33 8.56 -31.13 7.06
CA GLY A 33 8.96 -30.46 5.81
C GLY A 33 9.23 -28.96 5.97
N GLU A 34 9.11 -28.43 7.19
CA GLU A 34 9.49 -27.06 7.56
C GLU A 34 11.02 -26.95 7.73
N TYR A 35 11.54 -25.74 7.71
CA TYR A 35 12.97 -25.47 7.81
C TYR A 35 13.27 -24.70 9.10
N ILE A 36 14.29 -25.14 9.83
CA ILE A 36 14.85 -24.40 10.96
C ILE A 36 15.86 -23.39 10.41
N VAL A 37 15.61 -22.11 10.65
CA VAL A 37 16.50 -21.00 10.32
C VAL A 37 17.28 -20.61 11.57
N ARG A 38 18.60 -20.72 11.52
CA ARG A 38 19.51 -20.30 12.58
C ARG A 38 20.39 -19.15 12.09
N MET A 39 20.13 -17.96 12.61
CA MET A 39 20.91 -16.77 12.31
C MET A 39 22.20 -16.75 13.12
N LYS A 40 23.35 -16.61 12.45
CA LYS A 40 24.67 -16.64 13.07
C LYS A 40 25.16 -15.25 13.47
N LYS A 41 26.15 -15.23 14.35
CA LYS A 41 26.93 -14.03 14.67
C LYS A 41 27.42 -13.35 13.37
N GLY A 42 27.12 -12.06 13.24
CA GLY A 42 27.52 -11.25 12.09
C GLY A 42 26.41 -11.01 11.06
N ALA A 43 25.24 -11.65 11.22
CA ALA A 43 24.01 -11.29 10.52
C ALA A 43 23.53 -9.89 10.93
N GLY A 44 23.07 -9.11 9.94
CA GLY A 44 22.44 -7.81 10.20
C GLY A 44 20.98 -8.01 10.56
N LEU A 45 20.51 -7.33 11.61
CA LEU A 45 19.11 -7.32 12.02
C LEU A 45 18.58 -5.89 12.01
N TRP A 46 17.33 -5.75 11.59
CA TRP A 46 16.60 -4.50 11.70
C TRP A 46 15.81 -4.50 13.01
N ILE A 47 16.33 -3.81 14.02
CA ILE A 47 15.67 -3.67 15.33
C ILE A 47 14.80 -2.41 15.31
N PRO A 48 13.47 -2.54 15.49
CA PRO A 48 12.59 -1.37 15.54
C PRO A 48 13.01 -0.41 16.66
N LYS A 49 13.06 0.89 16.34
CA LYS A 49 13.26 1.97 17.32
C LYS A 49 12.17 3.00 17.19
N ALA A 50 11.79 3.61 18.31
CA ALA A 50 10.82 4.70 18.34
C ALA A 50 11.55 6.03 18.48
N LEU A 51 11.37 6.94 17.52
CA LEU A 51 11.81 8.32 17.62
C LEU A 51 10.65 9.19 18.09
N ARG A 52 10.94 10.15 18.97
CA ARG A 52 9.96 11.19 19.33
C ARG A 52 9.94 12.22 18.22
N PHE A 53 8.75 12.46 17.68
CA PHE A 53 8.49 13.49 16.67
C PHE A 53 7.64 14.60 17.29
N ASP A 54 7.88 15.84 16.88
CA ASP A 54 7.36 17.05 17.53
C ASP A 54 6.20 17.72 16.75
N ARG A 55 5.83 17.19 15.58
CA ARG A 55 4.66 17.65 14.80
C ARG A 55 3.41 16.86 15.19
N LEU A 56 2.64 17.41 16.13
CA LEU A 56 1.48 16.74 16.72
C LEU A 56 0.14 17.10 16.06
N VAL A 57 0.10 18.07 15.14
CA VAL A 57 -1.13 18.59 14.55
C VAL A 57 -1.02 18.56 13.02
N ALA A 58 -2.11 18.12 12.39
CA ALA A 58 -2.28 18.13 10.94
C ALA A 58 -3.74 18.46 10.58
N GLY A 59 -3.94 19.16 9.46
CA GLY A 59 -5.26 19.36 8.86
C GLY A 59 -5.70 18.07 8.17
N GLN A 60 -6.49 17.27 8.87
CA GLN A 60 -6.98 15.98 8.36
C GLN A 60 -8.37 16.17 7.73
N ILE A 61 -8.69 15.32 6.77
CA ILE A 61 -10.06 15.15 6.28
C ILE A 61 -10.95 14.74 7.47
N PRO A 62 -12.22 15.20 7.53
CA PRO A 62 -13.10 14.88 8.63
C PRO A 62 -13.16 13.38 8.94
N THR A 63 -13.03 13.04 10.22
CA THR A 63 -13.08 11.66 10.68
C THR A 63 -14.38 10.99 10.22
N GLY A 64 -14.27 9.82 9.59
CA GLY A 64 -15.40 9.07 9.05
C GLY A 64 -15.79 9.42 7.61
N TRP A 65 -15.00 10.25 6.92
CA TRP A 65 -15.03 10.35 5.46
C TRP A 65 -14.76 8.97 4.84
N ASP A 66 -15.55 8.61 3.85
CA ASP A 66 -15.50 7.29 3.20
C ASP A 66 -15.97 7.44 1.75
N ALA A 67 -15.13 7.05 0.80
CA ALA A 67 -15.42 7.10 -0.64
C ALA A 67 -16.64 6.22 -1.01
N LYS A 68 -16.92 5.16 -0.24
CA LYS A 68 -18.11 4.31 -0.44
C LYS A 68 -19.40 5.10 -0.31
N LYS A 69 -19.45 6.10 0.59
CA LYS A 69 -20.63 6.95 0.79
C LYS A 69 -20.91 7.85 -0.41
N TYR A 70 -19.89 8.12 -1.23
CA TYR A 70 -20.00 8.86 -2.49
C TYR A 70 -20.27 7.96 -3.70
N GLY A 71 -20.39 6.64 -3.50
CA GLY A 71 -20.71 5.68 -4.56
C GLY A 71 -19.50 5.11 -5.29
N VAL A 72 -18.27 5.31 -4.77
CA VAL A 72 -17.07 4.68 -5.35
C VAL A 72 -17.11 3.17 -5.09
N PRO A 73 -16.96 2.31 -6.13
CA PRO A 73 -16.87 0.86 -5.99
C PRO A 73 -15.74 0.39 -5.09
N GLU A 74 -15.94 -0.72 -4.38
CA GLU A 74 -14.97 -1.26 -3.40
C GLU A 74 -13.67 -1.75 -4.06
N ASP A 75 -13.76 -2.35 -5.24
CA ASP A 75 -12.59 -2.77 -6.03
C ASP A 75 -11.70 -1.58 -6.40
N ILE A 76 -12.28 -0.42 -6.72
CA ILE A 76 -11.51 0.81 -6.97
C ILE A 76 -10.84 1.29 -5.69
N ILE A 77 -11.55 1.27 -4.56
CA ILE A 77 -11.02 1.69 -3.26
C ILE A 77 -9.82 0.86 -2.84
N ASP A 78 -9.86 -0.45 -3.07
CA ASP A 78 -8.77 -1.35 -2.72
C ASP A 78 -7.58 -1.25 -3.70
N GLN A 79 -7.84 -0.80 -4.94
CA GLN A 79 -6.83 -0.71 -5.99
C GLN A 79 -6.03 0.60 -5.98
N VAL A 80 -6.67 1.73 -5.63
CA VAL A 80 -6.08 3.07 -5.81
C VAL A 80 -5.61 3.68 -4.49
N ASP A 81 -4.72 4.67 -4.59
CA ASP A 81 -4.27 5.40 -3.42
C ASP A 81 -5.36 6.38 -2.88
N PRO A 82 -5.29 6.77 -1.60
CA PRO A 82 -6.29 7.67 -1.01
C PRO A 82 -6.42 9.04 -1.70
N VAL A 83 -5.35 9.59 -2.28
CA VAL A 83 -5.39 10.89 -2.97
C VAL A 83 -6.23 10.77 -4.24
N THR A 84 -6.10 9.67 -4.98
CA THR A 84 -6.96 9.37 -6.13
C THR A 84 -8.45 9.33 -5.73
N LEU A 85 -8.79 8.76 -4.56
CA LEU A 85 -10.16 8.77 -4.06
C LEU A 85 -10.70 10.19 -3.83
N PHE A 86 -9.87 11.08 -3.27
CA PHE A 86 -10.25 12.49 -3.10
C PHE A 86 -10.47 13.18 -4.44
N VAL A 87 -9.64 12.90 -5.45
CA VAL A 87 -9.78 13.47 -6.80
C VAL A 87 -11.06 12.98 -7.46
N LEU A 88 -11.39 11.68 -7.40
CA LEU A 88 -12.61 11.14 -7.98
C LEU A 88 -13.86 11.82 -7.41
N VAL A 89 -13.95 11.93 -6.08
CA VAL A 89 -15.07 12.61 -5.42
C VAL A 89 -15.09 14.10 -5.78
N SER A 90 -13.94 14.77 -5.78
CA SER A 90 -13.84 16.20 -6.10
C SER A 90 -14.29 16.51 -7.53
N VAL A 91 -13.89 15.69 -8.52
CA VAL A 91 -14.30 15.86 -9.91
C VAL A 91 -15.80 15.62 -10.07
N ALA A 92 -16.34 14.58 -9.43
CA ALA A 92 -17.78 14.30 -9.47
C ALA A 92 -18.60 15.46 -8.87
N GLU A 93 -18.21 15.96 -7.70
CA GLU A 93 -18.89 17.10 -7.06
C GLU A 93 -18.75 18.39 -7.88
N ALA A 94 -17.60 18.62 -8.52
CA ALA A 94 -17.40 19.78 -9.39
C ALA A 94 -18.31 19.73 -10.63
N LEU A 95 -18.44 18.56 -11.27
CA LEU A 95 -19.34 18.37 -12.41
C LEU A 95 -20.80 18.59 -12.00
N LEU A 96 -21.23 17.99 -10.89
CA LEU A 96 -22.57 18.20 -10.33
C LEU A 96 -22.84 19.69 -10.02
N SER A 97 -21.86 20.39 -9.46
CA SER A 97 -21.95 21.83 -9.16
C SER A 97 -22.06 22.68 -10.43
N SER A 98 -21.51 22.22 -11.55
CA SER A 98 -21.64 22.86 -12.86
C SER A 98 -22.96 22.52 -13.59
N GLY A 99 -23.83 21.72 -12.98
CA GLY A 99 -25.10 21.28 -13.57
C GLY A 99 -24.97 20.09 -14.52
N ILE A 100 -23.79 19.46 -14.58
CA ILE A 100 -23.51 18.32 -15.46
C ILE A 100 -23.64 17.04 -14.63
N THR A 101 -24.70 16.28 -14.91
CA THR A 101 -24.99 15.01 -14.21
C THR A 101 -24.39 13.79 -14.90
N ASP A 102 -24.20 13.86 -16.22
CA ASP A 102 -23.52 12.85 -17.03
C ASP A 102 -22.34 13.52 -17.76
N PRO A 103 -21.08 13.16 -17.45
CA PRO A 103 -19.92 13.73 -18.12
C PRO A 103 -19.95 13.59 -19.65
N TYR A 104 -20.66 12.59 -20.19
CA TYR A 104 -20.80 12.42 -21.65
C TYR A 104 -21.65 13.49 -22.32
N GLU A 105 -22.33 14.36 -21.56
CA GLU A 105 -22.98 15.55 -22.08
C GLU A 105 -22.00 16.46 -22.84
N PHE A 106 -20.73 16.54 -22.44
CA PHE A 106 -19.73 17.34 -23.14
C PHE A 106 -19.66 17.01 -24.64
N TYR A 107 -19.78 15.73 -24.99
CA TYR A 107 -19.64 15.27 -26.37
C TYR A 107 -20.80 15.68 -27.29
N LYS A 108 -21.88 16.22 -26.72
CA LYS A 108 -22.95 16.87 -27.51
C LYS A 108 -22.52 18.24 -28.03
N TYR A 109 -21.55 18.88 -27.38
CA TYR A 109 -21.16 20.27 -27.62
C TYR A 109 -19.71 20.43 -28.11
N VAL A 110 -18.82 19.50 -27.75
CA VAL A 110 -17.39 19.53 -28.12
C VAL A 110 -16.92 18.16 -28.61
N HIS A 111 -15.84 18.14 -29.41
CA HIS A 111 -15.26 16.88 -29.86
C HIS A 111 -14.57 16.14 -28.70
N VAL A 112 -14.50 14.80 -28.75
CA VAL A 112 -13.90 13.97 -27.69
C VAL A 112 -12.45 14.33 -27.39
N SER A 113 -11.71 14.87 -28.35
CA SER A 113 -10.31 15.31 -28.19
C SER A 113 -10.16 16.70 -27.56
N GLU A 114 -11.26 17.43 -27.39
CA GLU A 114 -11.27 18.80 -26.85
C GLU A 114 -11.60 18.83 -25.36
N VAL A 115 -11.89 17.67 -24.75
CA VAL A 115 -12.05 17.50 -23.31
C VAL A 115 -10.70 17.07 -22.72
N GLY A 116 -10.08 17.95 -21.93
CA GLY A 116 -8.76 17.72 -21.34
C GLY A 116 -8.78 17.59 -19.82
N ASN A 117 -7.74 16.98 -19.26
CA ASN A 117 -7.46 16.95 -17.82
C ASN A 117 -6.09 17.61 -17.55
N CYS A 118 -6.08 18.63 -16.70
CA CYS A 118 -4.88 19.37 -16.29
C CYS A 118 -4.70 19.38 -14.77
N ILE A 119 -5.27 18.39 -14.05
CA ILE A 119 -5.13 18.25 -12.60
C ILE A 119 -3.71 17.75 -12.28
N GLY A 120 -3.04 18.41 -11.35
CA GLY A 120 -1.73 18.00 -10.83
C GLY A 120 -1.81 17.30 -9.48
N SER A 121 -0.66 16.87 -8.99
CA SER A 121 -0.46 16.37 -7.62
C SER A 121 0.65 17.13 -6.92
#